data_AF-A0AAE1SUB7-F1
#
_entry.id   AF-A0AAE1SUB7-F1
#
_cell.length_a   1.000
_cell.length_b   1.000
_cell.length_c   1.000
_cell.angle_alpha   90.00
_cell.angle_beta   90.00
_cell.angle_gamma   90.00
#
_symmetry.space_group_name_H-M   'P 1'
#
loop_
_entity.id
_entity.type
_entity.pdbx_description
1 polymer ?
#
loop_
_entity_poly.entity_id
_entity_poly.type
_entity_poly.pdbx_seq_one_letter_code
_entity_poly.pdbx_strand_id
1 'polypeptide(L)'
;MDFAKVEKRVRTTGGGSTGTVRNLCIREDTAKYLLNLDVNSAHYDPKTRSMREDPLPDMDPNEKFYAGDNQNRVSGQALEFKQLNIHAWEAFDKGHDVHMQADPS
;
A
#
# COMPACT_ATOMS: atom_id res chain seq x y z
N MET A 1 -25.99 25.34 46.08
CA MET A 1 -25.38 26.00 44.91
C MET A 1 -23.91 26.08 45.20
N ASP A 2 -23.07 25.38 44.43
CA ASP A 2 -21.69 25.77 44.11
C ASP A 2 -21.07 24.73 43.17
N PHE A 3 -21.46 24.82 41.90
CA PHE A 3 -20.91 24.06 40.78
C PHE A 3 -19.68 24.76 40.18
N ALA A 4 -18.75 25.24 41.02
CA ALA A 4 -17.71 26.17 40.58
C ALA A 4 -16.30 25.72 40.96
N LYS A 5 -15.90 24.54 40.45
CA LYS A 5 -14.49 24.33 40.09
C LYS A 5 -14.35 23.24 39.03
N VAL A 6 -14.68 23.60 37.79
CA VAL A 6 -14.15 22.87 36.63
C VAL A 6 -12.70 23.32 36.49
N GLU A 7 -11.77 22.51 37.01
CA GLU A 7 -10.38 22.59 36.58
C GLU A 7 -10.36 22.25 35.10
N LYS A 8 -10.24 23.28 34.25
CA LYS A 8 -9.95 23.07 32.83
C LYS A 8 -8.64 22.29 32.78
N ARG A 9 -8.71 21.00 32.44
CA ARG A 9 -7.54 20.25 32.02
C ARG A 9 -6.94 21.02 30.84
N VAL A 10 -5.87 21.75 31.11
CA VAL A 10 -5.05 22.36 30.08
C VAL A 10 -4.65 21.22 29.16
N ARG A 11 -5.10 21.30 27.91
CA ARG A 11 -4.57 20.47 26.84
C ARG A 11 -3.11 20.88 26.66
N THR A 12 -2.22 20.25 27.42
CA THR A 12 -0.81 20.25 27.08
C THR A 12 -0.66 19.56 25.73
N THR A 13 0.40 19.90 25.00
CA THR A 13 0.72 19.44 23.64
C THR A 13 1.12 17.95 23.59
N GLY A 14 0.31 17.09 24.21
CA GLY A 14 0.50 15.66 24.32
C GLY A 14 -0.88 15.04 24.57
N GLY A 15 -1.54 14.62 23.50
CA GLY A 15 -2.82 13.92 23.56
C GLY A 15 -2.77 12.78 24.58
N GLY A 16 -3.83 12.69 25.39
CA GLY A 16 -3.91 11.78 26.53
C GLY A 16 -3.93 10.29 26.13
N SER A 17 -2.76 9.68 26.10
CA SER A 17 -2.57 8.26 26.36
C SER A 17 -1.61 8.11 27.55
N THR A 18 -1.98 7.33 28.57
CA THR A 18 -1.12 6.97 29.71
C THR A 18 -0.01 5.98 29.33
N GLY A 19 0.46 6.03 28.09
CA GLY A 19 1.64 5.35 27.57
C GLY A 19 2.52 6.41 26.94
N THR A 20 3.83 6.30 27.17
CA THR A 20 4.85 7.20 26.62
C THR A 20 4.55 7.51 25.16
N VAL A 21 4.49 8.80 24.79
CA VAL A 21 4.30 9.23 23.41
C VAL A 21 5.54 8.78 22.62
N ARG A 22 5.45 7.61 21.99
CA ARG A 22 6.53 7.03 21.17
C ARG A 22 6.26 7.33 19.70
N ASN A 23 7.32 7.60 18.96
CA ASN A 23 7.22 7.68 17.51
C ASN A 23 6.83 6.31 16.96
N LEU A 24 5.80 6.26 16.11
CA LEU A 24 5.26 5.00 15.56
C LEU A 24 5.96 4.57 14.27
N CYS A 25 6.79 5.45 13.68
CA CYS A 25 7.59 5.09 12.51
C CYS A 25 8.59 3.99 12.87
N ILE A 26 8.52 2.88 12.14
CA ILE A 26 9.55 1.84 12.13
C ILE A 26 10.81 2.48 11.53
N ARG A 27 11.97 2.31 12.18
CA ARG A 27 13.19 3.01 11.77
C ARG A 27 13.96 2.23 10.70
N GLU A 28 13.71 0.93 10.63
CA GLU A 28 14.28 -0.03 9.70
C GLU A 28 13.65 0.09 8.30
N ASP A 29 12.37 0.51 8.24
CA ASP A 29 11.63 0.67 7.01
C ASP A 29 11.93 2.04 6.37
N THR A 30 12.78 2.02 5.35
CA THR A 30 13.10 3.23 4.58
C THR A 30 11.90 3.65 3.72
N ALA A 31 11.56 4.93 3.71
CA ALA A 31 10.49 5.45 2.86
C ALA A 31 10.84 5.32 1.37
N LYS A 32 9.84 5.01 0.52
CA LYS A 32 10.05 4.75 -0.93
C LYS A 32 10.84 5.85 -1.65
N TYR A 33 10.53 7.12 -1.38
CA TYR A 33 11.20 8.29 -1.99
C TYR A 33 12.63 8.54 -1.46
N LEU A 34 13.09 7.78 -0.48
CA LEU A 34 14.47 7.83 0.02
C LEU A 34 15.32 6.67 -0.50
N LEU A 35 14.74 5.75 -1.28
CA LEU A 35 15.47 4.62 -1.87
C LEU A 35 16.46 5.09 -2.94
N ASN A 36 16.10 6.11 -3.72
CA ASN A 36 16.99 6.79 -4.66
C ASN A 36 16.75 8.30 -4.57
N LEU A 37 17.82 9.08 -4.36
CA LEU A 37 17.78 10.54 -4.22
C LEU A 37 18.02 11.27 -5.55
N ASP A 38 18.27 10.54 -6.64
CA ASP A 38 18.35 11.14 -7.97
C ASP A 38 16.97 11.72 -8.36
N VAL A 39 16.99 12.95 -8.88
CA VAL A 39 15.79 13.69 -9.31
C VAL A 39 15.10 12.98 -10.48
N ASN A 40 15.86 12.25 -11.30
CA ASN A 40 15.34 11.51 -12.45
C ASN A 40 14.95 10.06 -12.12
N SER A 41 14.96 9.68 -10.83
CA SER A 41 14.52 8.37 -10.38
C SER A 41 12.98 8.19 -10.49
N ALA A 42 12.48 7.04 -10.05
CA ALA A 42 11.05 6.73 -10.10
C ALA A 42 10.20 7.76 -9.34
N HIS A 43 9.12 8.22 -9.99
CA HIS A 43 8.21 9.21 -9.41
C HIS A 43 7.42 8.64 -8.23
N TYR A 44 7.54 9.28 -7.06
CA TYR A 44 6.72 9.04 -5.87
C TYR A 44 5.53 10.00 -5.81
N ASP A 45 4.30 9.49 -5.75
CA ASP A 45 3.12 10.32 -5.49
C ASP A 45 2.85 10.41 -3.96
N PRO A 46 3.08 11.57 -3.32
CA PRO A 46 2.91 11.73 -1.88
C PRO A 46 1.44 11.66 -1.43
N LYS A 47 0.48 11.85 -2.34
CA LYS A 47 -0.95 11.81 -2.01
C LYS A 47 -1.42 10.39 -1.76
N THR A 48 -1.09 9.49 -2.68
CA THR A 48 -1.46 8.07 -2.61
C THR A 48 -0.39 7.21 -1.96
N ARG A 49 0.81 7.77 -1.71
CA ARG A 49 1.99 7.08 -1.19
C ARG A 49 2.46 5.93 -2.09
N SER A 50 2.26 6.09 -3.39
CA SER A 50 2.60 5.08 -4.40
C SER A 50 3.87 5.45 -5.17
N MET A 51 4.66 4.43 -5.52
CA MET A 51 5.80 4.55 -6.43
C MET A 51 5.65 3.45 -7.48
N ARG A 52 5.37 3.83 -8.73
CA ARG A 52 4.95 2.87 -9.75
C ARG A 52 6.13 2.05 -10.28
N GLU A 53 7.15 2.77 -10.75
CA GLU A 53 8.37 2.22 -11.34
C GLU A 53 9.39 1.84 -10.26
N ASP A 54 10.38 1.02 -10.64
CA ASP A 54 11.53 0.69 -9.80
C ASP A 54 12.48 1.89 -9.68
N PRO A 55 12.79 2.40 -8.48
CA PRO A 55 13.74 3.48 -8.30
C PRO A 55 15.20 3.08 -8.59
N LEU A 56 15.54 1.78 -8.62
CA LEU A 56 16.90 1.27 -8.81
C LEU A 56 16.91 0.15 -9.87
N PRO A 57 16.63 0.44 -11.16
CA PRO A 57 16.48 -0.59 -12.19
C PRO A 57 17.75 -1.43 -12.40
N ASP A 58 18.94 -0.83 -12.30
CA ASP A 58 20.22 -1.47 -12.62
C ASP A 58 20.79 -2.39 -11.52
N MET A 59 20.19 -2.41 -10.33
CA MET A 59 20.63 -3.29 -9.23
C MET A 59 20.29 -4.77 -9.51
N ASP A 60 21.00 -5.70 -8.85
CA ASP A 60 20.65 -7.13 -8.88
C ASP A 60 19.27 -7.34 -8.24
N PRO A 61 18.29 -7.97 -8.95
CA PRO A 61 16.98 -8.30 -8.41
C PRO A 61 16.98 -9.03 -7.06
N ASN A 62 18.00 -9.84 -6.75
CA ASN A 62 18.07 -10.59 -5.49
C ASN A 62 18.44 -9.71 -4.28
N GLU A 63 19.10 -8.58 -4.52
CA GLU A 63 19.52 -7.63 -3.47
C GLU A 63 18.51 -6.49 -3.31
N LYS A 64 17.53 -6.39 -4.21
CA LYS A 64 16.49 -5.35 -4.17
C LYS A 64 15.44 -5.65 -3.11
N PHE A 65 15.29 -4.72 -2.18
CA PHE A 65 14.19 -4.74 -1.21
C PHE A 65 12.85 -4.29 -1.81
N TYR A 66 12.88 -3.47 -2.86
CA TYR A 66 11.69 -2.89 -3.48
C TYR A 66 11.91 -2.73 -4.99
N ALA A 67 10.97 -3.22 -5.81
CA ALA A 67 11.04 -3.18 -7.27
C ALA A 67 9.84 -2.44 -7.90
N GLY A 68 9.20 -1.54 -7.14
CA GLY A 68 8.04 -0.76 -7.60
C GLY A 68 6.69 -1.41 -7.34
N ASP A 69 5.64 -0.59 -7.21
CA ASP A 69 4.29 -1.07 -6.94
C ASP A 69 3.68 -1.83 -8.14
N ASN A 70 4.15 -1.57 -9.37
CA ASN A 70 3.66 -2.27 -10.56
C ASN A 70 4.05 -3.75 -10.56
N GLN A 71 5.24 -4.11 -10.08
CA GLN A 71 5.67 -5.50 -9.98
C GLN A 71 4.75 -6.31 -9.05
N ASN A 72 4.35 -5.72 -7.92
CA ASN A 72 3.41 -6.34 -6.98
C ASN A 72 1.98 -6.46 -7.56
N ARG A 73 1.57 -5.54 -8.46
CA ARG A 73 0.23 -5.57 -9.07
C ARG A 73 0.05 -6.67 -10.12
N VAL A 74 1.14 -7.06 -10.79
CA VAL A 74 1.12 -8.05 -11.89
C VAL A 74 1.59 -9.44 -11.47
N SER A 75 1.83 -9.65 -10.18
CA SER A 75 2.35 -10.90 -9.63
C SER A 75 1.35 -11.62 -8.72
N GLY A 76 1.66 -12.86 -8.37
CA GLY A 76 0.86 -13.69 -7.48
C GLY A 76 -0.51 -14.07 -8.06
N GLN A 77 -1.49 -14.21 -7.17
CA GLN A 77 -2.86 -14.66 -7.49
C GLN A 77 -3.60 -13.73 -8.47
N ALA A 78 -3.17 -12.47 -8.62
CA ALA A 78 -3.75 -11.57 -9.60
C ALA A 78 -3.59 -12.10 -11.04
N LEU A 79 -2.49 -12.81 -11.31
CA LEU A 79 -2.23 -13.39 -12.63
C LEU A 79 -3.13 -14.60 -12.91
N GLU A 80 -3.27 -15.49 -11.93
CA GLU A 80 -4.19 -16.64 -11.99
C GLU A 80 -5.64 -16.18 -12.17
N PHE A 81 -6.05 -15.17 -11.38
CA PHE A 81 -7.37 -14.56 -11.50
C PHE A 81 -7.59 -13.94 -12.88
N LYS A 82 -6.58 -13.26 -13.44
CA LYS A 82 -6.66 -12.72 -14.80
C LYS A 82 -6.84 -13.84 -15.83
N GLN A 83 -6.11 -14.95 -15.72
CA GLN A 83 -6.27 -16.11 -16.61
C GLN A 83 -7.66 -16.72 -16.50
N LEU A 84 -8.20 -16.85 -15.28
CA LEU A 84 -9.54 -17.39 -15.05
C LEU A 84 -10.63 -16.47 -15.61
N ASN A 85 -10.47 -15.14 -15.52
CA ASN A 85 -11.36 -14.19 -16.19
C ASN A 85 -11.35 -14.38 -17.71
N ILE A 86 -10.18 -14.52 -18.32
CA ILE A 86 -10.05 -14.75 -19.77
C ILE A 86 -10.76 -16.05 -20.14
N HIS A 87 -10.55 -17.12 -19.37
CA HIS A 87 -11.23 -18.40 -19.58
C HIS A 87 -12.76 -18.28 -19.47
N ALA A 88 -13.28 -17.54 -18.48
CA ALA A 88 -14.72 -17.32 -18.33
C ALA A 88 -15.30 -16.57 -19.55
N TRP A 89 -14.61 -15.55 -20.06
CA TRP A 89 -15.02 -14.85 -21.29
C TRP A 89 -15.03 -15.78 -22.50
N GLU A 90 -13.99 -16.61 -22.68
CA GLU A 90 -13.96 -17.58 -23.78
C GLU A 90 -15.04 -18.67 -23.67
N ALA A 91 -15.39 -19.09 -22.46
CA ALA A 91 -16.45 -20.05 -22.21
C ALA A 91 -17.84 -19.44 -22.52
N PHE A 92 -18.03 -18.18 -22.14
CA PHE A 92 -19.23 -17.41 -22.45
C PHE A 92 -19.43 -17.27 -23.96
N ASP A 93 -18.39 -16.93 -24.72
CA ASP A 93 -18.44 -16.85 -26.18
C ASP A 93 -18.75 -18.20 -26.85
N LYS A 94 -18.40 -19.32 -26.21
CA LYS A 94 -18.73 -20.68 -26.65
C LYS A 94 -20.16 -21.12 -26.28
N GLY A 95 -20.90 -20.28 -25.55
CA GLY A 95 -22.30 -20.52 -25.16
C GLY A 95 -22.47 -21.18 -23.78
N HIS A 96 -21.41 -21.28 -22.97
CA HIS A 96 -21.50 -21.71 -21.57
C HIS A 96 -21.76 -20.50 -20.67
N ASP A 97 -22.78 -20.58 -19.80
CA ASP A 97 -23.10 -19.51 -18.85
C ASP A 97 -22.17 -19.61 -17.62
N VAL A 98 -20.94 -19.10 -17.77
CA VAL A 98 -19.92 -19.08 -16.72
C VAL A 98 -19.53 -17.64 -16.44
N HIS A 99 -19.75 -17.18 -15.21
CA HIS A 99 -19.41 -15.82 -14.81
C HIS A 99 -18.65 -15.81 -13.47
N MET A 100 -17.36 -15.51 -13.54
CA MET A 100 -16.45 -15.62 -12.39
C MET A 100 -16.90 -14.85 -11.13
N GLN A 101 -17.54 -13.69 -11.26
CA GLN A 101 -18.01 -12.94 -10.06
C GLN A 101 -19.39 -13.37 -9.56
N ALA A 102 -20.18 -14.05 -10.41
CA ALA A 102 -21.53 -14.47 -10.06
C ALA A 102 -21.50 -15.89 -9.51
N ASP A 103 -20.77 -16.78 -10.19
CA ASP A 103 -20.58 -18.19 -9.85
C ASP A 103 -19.07 -18.53 -9.80
N PRO A 104 -18.40 -18.21 -8.67
CA PRO A 104 -16.94 -18.36 -8.52
C PRO A 104 -16.46 -19.77 -8.14
N SER A 105 -17.36 -20.72 -7.88
CA SER A 105 -17.05 -22.01 -7.23
C SER A 105 -16.41 -23.05 -8.13
#